data_AF-A0A2D6SSK5-F1
#
_entry.id   AF-A0A2D6SSK5-F1
#
_cell.length_a   1.000
_cell.length_b   1.000
_cell.length_c   1.000
_cell.angle_alpha   90.00
_cell.angle_beta   90.00
_cell.angle_gamma   90.00
#
_symmetry.space_group_name_H-M   'P 1'
#
loop_
_entity.id
_entity.type
_entity.pdbx_description
1 polymer ?
#
loop_
_entity_poly.entity_id
_entity_poly.type
_entity_poly.pdbx_seq_one_letter_code
_entity_poly.pdbx_strand_id
1 'polypeptide(L)'
;MPAIEVRNLSKTYRVYRKREGVLASLRGLFHREYKSVHAVAGIDFAIEEGEMVAFLGPNGAGKTTTLKLLSGLIFPTDGEARVLGHVPWHRENVYRRRFSLVMGQKNQLWWDLPAQESFRLHKEIYQIEDGQFRKRLDELTDLLEVRDLVSQPVRELSLGERMRMELIAALLHSPDVLLLDEPTIGLDVVSQRRVQEFLKHYQTEQRITVVLTSHYMKDVEALCERTVIINDGEIKHDGPLAEIVDRFSHHKIVELQFTGAEIPAGLERFGTLVESRPPRVKLKIARHQVPEILSALLSEYEIEDVSVQDRPLEEVIAEMFSSDDSPEADVEQLENARHATD
;
A
#
# COMPACT_ATOMS: atom_id res chain seq x y z
N MET A 1 -11.47 -22.10 0.00
CA MET A 1 -12.35 -21.58 1.07
C MET A 1 -11.69 -20.28 1.49
N PRO A 2 -12.45 -19.19 1.60
CA PRO A 2 -11.88 -17.90 1.91
C PRO A 2 -11.30 -17.89 3.32
N ALA A 3 -10.03 -17.49 3.43
CA ALA A 3 -9.40 -17.20 4.71
C ALA A 3 -9.98 -15.92 5.32
N ILE A 4 -10.38 -14.96 4.49
CA ILE A 4 -10.99 -13.69 4.91
C ILE A 4 -12.25 -13.46 4.09
N GLU A 5 -13.37 -13.21 4.77
CA GLU A 5 -14.63 -12.76 4.17
C GLU A 5 -15.05 -11.46 4.83
N VAL A 6 -15.38 -10.45 4.03
CA VAL A 6 -15.84 -9.14 4.50
C VAL A 6 -17.11 -8.76 3.76
N ARG A 7 -18.13 -8.32 4.51
CA ARG A 7 -19.44 -7.94 3.97
C ARG A 7 -19.92 -6.62 4.53
N ASN A 8 -20.18 -5.65 3.66
CA ASN A 8 -20.66 -4.30 3.97
C ASN A 8 -19.92 -3.65 5.16
N LEU A 9 -18.62 -3.92 5.31
CA LEU A 9 -17.87 -3.54 6.51
C LEU A 9 -17.64 -2.03 6.51
N SER A 10 -17.96 -1.38 7.63
CA SER A 10 -17.89 0.08 7.74
C SER A 10 -17.21 0.51 9.02
N LYS A 11 -16.48 1.64 8.96
CA LYS A 11 -15.91 2.30 10.13
C LYS A 11 -15.99 3.82 10.02
N THR A 12 -16.74 4.41 10.94
CA THR A 12 -16.87 5.86 11.09
C THR A 12 -16.18 6.32 12.37
N TYR A 13 -15.32 7.32 12.26
CA TYR A 13 -14.73 8.02 13.39
C TYR A 13 -15.43 9.36 13.62
N ARG A 14 -15.61 9.72 14.89
CA ARG A 14 -16.07 11.06 15.28
C ARG A 14 -14.87 11.90 15.67
N VAL A 15 -14.50 12.84 14.81
CA VAL A 15 -13.35 13.73 15.02
C VAL A 15 -13.86 15.05 15.56
N TYR A 16 -13.25 15.53 16.64
CA TYR A 16 -13.58 16.81 17.23
C TYR A 16 -13.02 17.95 16.37
N ARG A 17 -13.88 18.89 15.96
CA ARG A 17 -13.45 20.07 15.21
C ARG A 17 -13.05 21.17 16.19
N LYS A 18 -11.76 21.25 16.53
CA LYS A 18 -11.25 22.33 17.38
C LYS A 18 -11.19 23.63 16.57
N ARG A 19 -12.07 24.58 16.88
CA ARG A 19 -11.97 25.95 16.34
C ARG A 19 -10.85 26.70 17.07
N GLU A 20 -9.98 27.38 16.33
CA GLU A 20 -8.89 28.17 16.91
C GLU A 20 -9.41 29.39 17.69
N GLY A 21 -8.72 29.77 18.76
CA GLY A 21 -9.05 30.92 19.61
C GLY A 21 -9.52 30.56 21.02
N VAL A 22 -9.19 31.42 22.00
CA VAL A 22 -9.50 31.22 23.43
C VAL A 22 -11.01 31.17 23.70
N LEU A 23 -11.76 32.06 23.04
CA LEU A 23 -13.24 32.10 23.10
C LEU A 23 -13.89 30.85 22.48
N ALA A 24 -13.34 30.34 21.38
CA ALA A 24 -13.81 29.12 20.74
C ALA A 24 -13.49 27.87 21.58
N SER A 25 -12.36 27.88 22.29
CA SER A 25 -11.99 26.82 23.24
C SER A 25 -12.89 26.78 24.47
N LEU A 26 -13.29 27.94 25.00
CA LEU A 26 -14.28 28.02 26.09
C LEU A 26 -15.69 27.56 25.63
N ARG A 27 -16.13 27.93 24.42
CA ARG A 27 -17.38 27.39 23.84
C ARG A 27 -17.30 25.88 23.59
N GLY A 28 -16.14 25.37 23.16
CA GLY A 28 -15.89 23.95 22.97
C GLY A 28 -15.95 23.10 24.25
N LEU A 29 -15.87 23.72 25.43
CA LEU A 29 -16.17 23.03 26.71
C LEU A 29 -17.67 22.76 26.88
N PHE A 30 -18.54 23.60 26.34
CA PHE A 30 -20.00 23.51 26.51
C PHE A 30 -20.73 22.92 25.30
N HIS A 31 -20.22 23.10 24.07
CA HIS A 31 -20.77 22.54 22.84
C HIS A 31 -19.64 22.05 21.94
N ARG A 32 -19.46 20.73 21.88
CA ARG A 32 -18.46 20.09 21.02
C ARG A 32 -19.05 19.76 19.66
N GLU A 33 -18.54 20.38 18.61
CA GLU A 33 -18.85 20.00 17.23
C GLU A 33 -17.99 18.81 16.80
N TYR A 34 -18.64 17.77 16.29
CA TYR A 34 -17.99 16.57 15.78
C TYR A 34 -18.21 16.48 14.27
N LYS A 35 -17.14 16.18 13.52
CA LYS A 35 -17.22 15.74 12.13
C LYS A 35 -17.13 14.22 12.10
N SER A 36 -18.04 13.58 11.37
CA SER A 36 -17.92 12.15 11.06
C SER A 36 -16.96 11.97 9.89
N VAL A 37 -16.01 11.04 10.03
CA VAL A 37 -15.06 10.65 8.98
C VAL A 37 -15.28 9.16 8.73
N HIS A 38 -15.75 8.82 7.54
CA HIS A 38 -15.95 7.45 7.09
C HIS A 38 -14.60 6.92 6.59
N ALA A 39 -13.89 6.17 7.45
CA ALA A 39 -12.58 5.62 7.11
C ALA A 39 -12.69 4.31 6.32
N VAL A 40 -13.81 3.61 6.47
CA VAL A 40 -14.21 2.46 5.64
C VAL A 40 -15.73 2.59 5.45
N ALA A 41 -16.20 2.48 4.21
CA ALA A 41 -17.56 2.77 3.80
C ALA A 41 -18.15 1.58 3.03
N GLY A 42 -18.67 0.59 3.75
CA GLY A 42 -19.42 -0.52 3.17
C GLY A 42 -18.61 -1.38 2.19
N ILE A 43 -17.43 -1.85 2.58
CA ILE A 43 -16.58 -2.65 1.69
C ILE A 43 -16.95 -4.14 1.73
N ASP A 44 -16.87 -4.78 0.57
CA ASP A 44 -17.12 -6.21 0.36
C ASP A 44 -15.93 -6.83 -0.39
N PHE A 45 -15.34 -7.88 0.17
CA PHE A 45 -14.29 -8.65 -0.52
C PHE A 45 -14.08 -10.01 0.16
N ALA A 46 -13.45 -10.93 -0.57
CA ALA A 46 -13.02 -12.22 -0.05
C ALA A 46 -11.59 -12.55 -0.51
N ILE A 47 -10.80 -13.14 0.38
CA ILE A 47 -9.41 -13.55 0.13
C ILE A 47 -9.29 -15.04 0.40
N GLU A 48 -8.82 -15.79 -0.60
CA GLU A 48 -8.67 -17.24 -0.51
C GLU A 48 -7.44 -17.65 0.32
N GLU A 49 -7.50 -18.84 0.90
CA GLU A 49 -6.36 -19.40 1.63
C GLU A 49 -5.11 -19.50 0.75
N GLY A 50 -4.00 -18.97 1.27
CA GLY A 50 -2.72 -18.93 0.58
C GLY A 50 -2.63 -17.86 -0.50
N GLU A 51 -3.61 -16.95 -0.60
CA GLU A 51 -3.53 -15.80 -1.50
C GLU A 51 -2.66 -14.69 -0.92
N MET A 52 -2.00 -13.92 -1.78
CA MET A 52 -1.27 -12.71 -1.42
C MET A 52 -1.86 -11.51 -2.14
N VAL A 53 -2.47 -10.60 -1.38
CA VAL A 53 -3.26 -9.49 -1.90
C VAL A 53 -2.71 -8.16 -1.39
N ALA A 54 -2.53 -7.20 -2.30
CA ALA A 54 -2.13 -5.85 -1.96
C ALA A 54 -3.34 -4.90 -1.90
N PHE A 55 -3.42 -4.12 -0.83
CA PHE A 55 -4.32 -3.00 -0.66
C PHE A 55 -3.59 -1.72 -1.08
N LEU A 56 -4.10 -1.08 -2.13
CA LEU A 56 -3.56 0.13 -2.75
C LEU A 56 -4.51 1.30 -2.53
N GLY A 57 -3.98 2.52 -2.46
CA GLY A 57 -4.79 3.71 -2.19
C GLY A 57 -3.94 4.87 -1.70
N PRO A 58 -4.44 6.12 -1.76
CA PRO A 58 -3.74 7.25 -1.16
C PRO A 58 -3.69 7.13 0.38
N ASN A 59 -2.92 8.03 1.00
CA ASN A 59 -2.92 8.18 2.45
C ASN A 59 -4.32 8.59 2.92
N GLY A 60 -4.85 7.91 3.93
CA GLY A 60 -6.20 8.17 4.44
C GLY A 60 -7.31 7.37 3.75
N ALA A 61 -7.03 6.60 2.70
CA ALA A 61 -8.03 5.83 1.95
C ALA A 61 -8.74 4.72 2.77
N GLY A 62 -8.24 4.34 3.94
CA GLY A 62 -8.86 3.28 4.77
C GLY A 62 -8.11 1.96 4.84
N LYS A 63 -6.96 1.82 4.16
CA LYS A 63 -6.12 0.60 4.14
C LYS A 63 -5.76 0.09 5.54
N THR A 64 -5.04 0.90 6.31
CA THR A 64 -4.65 0.59 7.70
C THR A 64 -5.86 0.37 8.61
N THR A 65 -6.95 1.11 8.40
CA THR A 65 -8.20 0.93 9.16
C THR A 65 -8.80 -0.44 8.91
N THR A 66 -8.80 -0.89 7.65
CA THR A 66 -9.26 -2.23 7.26
C THR A 66 -8.42 -3.32 7.92
N LEU A 67 -7.09 -3.23 7.88
CA LEU A 67 -6.21 -4.19 8.58
C LEU A 67 -6.44 -4.20 10.10
N LYS A 68 -6.73 -3.03 10.71
CA LYS A 68 -7.07 -2.95 12.15
C LYS A 68 -8.42 -3.60 12.48
N LEU A 69 -9.40 -3.53 11.57
CA LEU A 69 -10.68 -4.23 11.71
C LEU A 69 -10.46 -5.73 11.59
N LEU A 70 -9.73 -6.18 10.56
CA LEU A 70 -9.42 -7.59 10.32
C LEU A 70 -8.61 -8.20 11.47
N SER A 71 -7.69 -7.47 12.10
CA SER A 71 -6.96 -7.93 13.29
C SER A 71 -7.74 -7.82 14.61
N GLY A 72 -8.94 -7.24 14.59
CA GLY A 72 -9.75 -7.01 15.77
C GLY A 72 -9.16 -5.99 16.76
N LEU A 73 -8.26 -5.11 16.31
CA LEU A 73 -7.72 -4.01 17.12
C LEU A 73 -8.76 -2.89 17.33
N ILE A 74 -9.71 -2.78 16.42
CA ILE A 74 -10.83 -1.84 16.51
C ILE A 74 -12.14 -2.55 16.15
N PHE A 75 -13.25 -2.01 16.64
CA PHE A 75 -14.59 -2.47 16.30
C PHE A 75 -15.10 -1.79 15.02
N PRO A 76 -15.87 -2.49 14.16
CA PRO A 76 -16.60 -1.86 13.08
C PRO A 76 -17.67 -0.90 13.62
N THR A 77 -18.14 -0.02 12.76
CA THR A 77 -19.39 0.72 12.98
C THR A 77 -20.58 -0.10 12.51
N ASP A 78 -20.45 -0.79 11.36
CA ASP A 78 -21.47 -1.67 10.78
C ASP A 78 -20.80 -2.74 9.91
N GLY A 79 -21.56 -3.73 9.45
CA GLY A 79 -21.11 -4.84 8.62
C GLY A 79 -20.47 -6.00 9.38
N GLU A 80 -19.98 -6.96 8.61
CA GLU A 80 -19.47 -8.24 9.10
C GLU A 80 -18.10 -8.57 8.51
N ALA A 81 -17.27 -9.26 9.29
CA ALA A 81 -16.01 -9.82 8.82
C ALA A 81 -15.76 -11.16 9.51
N ARG A 82 -15.23 -12.11 8.74
CA ARG A 82 -14.74 -13.41 9.21
C ARG A 82 -13.30 -13.57 8.77
N VAL A 83 -12.41 -13.89 9.71
CA VAL A 83 -11.03 -14.25 9.43
C VAL A 83 -10.79 -15.63 10.03
N LEU A 84 -10.48 -16.60 9.18
CA LEU A 84 -10.35 -18.02 9.52
C LEU A 84 -11.61 -18.55 10.22
N GLY A 85 -12.78 -18.06 9.81
CA GLY A 85 -14.08 -18.38 10.40
C GLY A 85 -14.46 -17.59 11.67
N HIS A 86 -13.54 -16.83 12.25
CA HIS A 86 -13.76 -16.06 13.49
C HIS A 86 -14.13 -14.60 13.23
N VAL A 87 -14.93 -14.01 14.12
CA VAL A 87 -15.22 -12.58 14.12
C VAL A 87 -14.07 -11.82 14.81
N PRO A 88 -13.30 -10.97 14.11
CA PRO A 88 -12.03 -10.45 14.65
C PRO A 88 -12.12 -9.72 15.99
N TRP A 89 -13.12 -8.85 16.14
CA TRP A 89 -13.29 -8.00 17.32
C TRP A 89 -13.81 -8.75 18.56
N HIS A 90 -14.18 -10.03 18.45
CA HIS A 90 -14.39 -10.90 19.61
C HIS A 90 -13.07 -11.34 20.24
N ARG A 91 -11.96 -11.27 19.49
CA ARG A 91 -10.59 -11.48 19.98
C ARG A 91 -10.38 -12.80 20.74
N GLU A 92 -11.05 -13.86 20.29
CA GLU A 92 -10.88 -15.21 20.83
C GLU A 92 -9.41 -15.64 20.76
N ASN A 93 -8.92 -16.34 21.79
CA ASN A 93 -7.51 -16.76 21.82
C ASN A 93 -7.15 -17.70 20.68
N VAL A 94 -8.08 -18.54 20.24
CA VAL A 94 -7.91 -19.43 19.08
C VAL A 94 -7.68 -18.64 17.79
N TYR A 95 -8.37 -17.51 17.61
CA TYR A 95 -8.16 -16.62 16.48
C TYR A 95 -6.81 -15.90 16.57
N ARG A 96 -6.52 -15.29 17.73
CA ARG A 96 -5.31 -14.48 17.95
C ARG A 96 -4.00 -15.23 17.80
N ARG A 97 -4.01 -16.56 17.89
CA ARG A 97 -2.83 -17.42 17.66
C ARG A 97 -2.62 -17.79 16.19
N ARG A 98 -3.58 -17.50 15.32
CA ARG A 98 -3.57 -17.92 13.91
C ARG A 98 -3.32 -16.78 12.93
N PHE A 99 -3.18 -15.55 13.42
CA PHE A 99 -2.80 -14.43 12.57
C PHE A 99 -1.67 -13.63 13.18
N SER A 100 -1.03 -12.81 12.36
CA SER A 100 -0.05 -11.82 12.76
C SER A 100 -0.32 -10.49 12.08
N LEU A 101 0.03 -9.40 12.75
CA LEU A 101 -0.06 -8.05 12.21
C LEU A 101 1.26 -7.33 12.43
N VAL A 102 1.90 -6.92 11.35
CA VAL A 102 3.10 -6.09 11.40
C VAL A 102 2.76 -4.73 10.83
N MET A 103 3.10 -3.66 11.56
CA MET A 103 2.92 -2.29 11.09
C MET A 103 4.29 -1.66 10.93
N GLY A 104 4.69 -1.22 9.72
CA GLY A 104 6.03 -0.66 9.48
C GLY A 104 6.37 0.55 10.36
N GLN A 105 5.35 1.28 10.82
CA GLN A 105 5.50 2.44 11.70
C GLN A 105 5.43 2.12 13.21
N LYS A 106 5.18 0.88 13.63
CA LYS A 106 5.11 0.51 15.05
C LYS A 106 5.95 -0.72 15.36
N ASN A 107 6.67 -0.64 16.47
CA ASN A 107 7.54 -1.73 16.91
C ASN A 107 6.80 -2.65 17.87
N GLN A 108 6.89 -3.97 17.67
CA GLN A 108 6.51 -4.97 18.69
C GLN A 108 7.75 -5.48 19.45
N LEU A 109 8.94 -5.28 18.90
CA LEU A 109 10.20 -5.56 19.59
C LEU A 109 10.51 -4.49 20.63
N TRP A 110 11.14 -4.91 21.73
CA TRP A 110 11.56 -4.01 22.80
C TRP A 110 12.79 -3.21 22.38
N TRP A 111 12.65 -1.89 22.30
CA TRP A 111 13.65 -0.98 21.74
C TRP A 111 15.04 -1.08 22.38
N ASP A 112 15.09 -1.19 23.71
CA ASP A 112 16.34 -1.20 24.48
C ASP A 112 16.93 -2.59 24.71
N LEU A 113 16.25 -3.66 24.26
CA LEU A 113 16.70 -5.03 24.44
C LEU A 113 17.17 -5.65 23.13
N PRO A 114 18.02 -6.69 23.20
CA PRO A 114 18.28 -7.54 22.05
C PRO A 114 17.00 -8.16 21.46
N ALA A 115 16.96 -8.29 20.13
CA ALA A 115 15.80 -8.87 19.43
C ALA A 115 15.44 -10.28 19.94
N GLN A 116 16.46 -11.10 20.26
CA GLN A 116 16.29 -12.44 20.82
C GLN A 116 15.45 -12.47 22.12
N GLU A 117 15.48 -11.42 22.95
CA GLU A 117 14.70 -11.38 24.18
C GLU A 117 13.20 -11.20 23.87
N SER A 118 12.89 -10.39 22.85
CA SER A 118 11.53 -10.27 22.34
C SER A 118 11.04 -11.58 21.71
N PHE A 119 11.91 -12.31 21.01
CA PHE A 119 11.58 -13.62 20.44
C PHE A 119 11.26 -14.67 21.51
N ARG A 120 12.04 -14.71 22.60
CA ARG A 120 11.75 -15.56 23.76
C ARG A 120 10.42 -15.19 24.42
N LEU A 121 10.12 -13.91 24.54
CA LEU A 121 8.82 -13.48 25.06
C LEU A 121 7.66 -13.95 24.15
N HIS A 122 7.81 -13.83 22.82
CA HIS A 122 6.81 -14.31 21.86
C HIS A 122 6.60 -15.83 21.97
N LYS A 123 7.69 -16.60 22.10
CA LYS A 123 7.64 -18.04 22.34
C LYS A 123 6.72 -18.38 23.53
N GLU A 124 6.89 -17.70 24.66
CA GLU A 124 6.09 -17.95 25.86
C GLU A 124 4.63 -17.48 25.70
N ILE A 125 4.40 -16.31 25.05
CA ILE A 125 3.04 -15.80 24.77
C ILE A 125 2.24 -16.77 23.90
N TYR A 126 2.86 -17.31 22.86
CA TYR A 126 2.22 -18.21 21.90
C TYR A 126 2.35 -19.70 22.29
N GLN A 127 3.05 -20.00 23.39
CA GLN A 127 3.24 -21.36 23.91
C GLN A 127 3.91 -22.29 22.87
N ILE A 128 4.95 -21.78 22.22
CA ILE A 128 5.71 -22.52 21.20
C ILE A 128 6.66 -23.49 21.90
N GLU A 129 6.66 -24.75 21.46
CA GLU A 129 7.57 -25.78 21.97
C GLU A 129 9.03 -25.43 21.66
N ASP A 130 9.95 -25.78 22.55
CA ASP A 130 11.38 -25.42 22.49
C ASP A 130 12.06 -25.83 21.18
N GLY A 131 11.87 -27.08 20.74
CA GLY A 131 12.42 -27.61 19.50
C GLY A 131 11.87 -26.88 18.28
N GLN A 132 10.56 -26.67 18.23
CA GLN A 132 9.91 -25.88 17.18
C GLN A 132 10.41 -24.44 17.12
N PHE A 133 10.52 -23.78 18.29
CA PHE A 133 11.00 -22.41 18.38
C PHE A 133 12.43 -22.28 17.82
N ARG A 134 13.35 -23.16 18.23
CA ARG A 134 14.74 -23.13 17.75
C ARG A 134 14.80 -23.34 16.24
N LYS A 135 14.12 -24.39 15.75
CA LYS A 135 14.06 -24.70 14.32
C LYS A 135 13.57 -23.50 13.49
N ARG A 136 12.47 -22.88 13.90
CA ARG A 136 11.91 -21.73 13.20
C ARG A 136 12.76 -20.49 13.29
N LEU A 137 13.29 -20.20 14.48
CA LEU A 137 14.14 -19.04 14.66
C LEU A 137 15.39 -19.18 13.78
N ASP A 138 16.00 -20.36 13.74
CA ASP A 138 17.13 -20.65 12.87
C ASP A 138 16.76 -20.46 11.39
N GLU A 139 15.68 -21.09 10.93
CA GLU A 139 15.19 -20.97 9.55
C GLU A 139 14.92 -19.51 9.15
N LEU A 140 14.17 -18.76 9.97
CA LEU A 140 13.80 -17.38 9.68
C LEU A 140 15.01 -16.44 9.74
N THR A 141 15.93 -16.63 10.68
CA THR A 141 17.14 -15.79 10.79
C THR A 141 18.13 -16.03 9.65
N ASP A 142 18.17 -17.25 9.10
CA ASP A 142 18.94 -17.58 7.91
C ASP A 142 18.31 -16.98 6.65
N LEU A 143 17.01 -17.21 6.43
CA LEU A 143 16.28 -16.68 5.27
C LEU A 143 16.33 -15.15 5.19
N LEU A 144 16.32 -14.47 6.34
CA LEU A 144 16.36 -13.02 6.41
C LEU A 144 17.77 -12.47 6.56
N GLU A 145 18.82 -13.30 6.60
CA GLU A 145 20.22 -12.89 6.73
C GLU A 145 20.46 -11.95 7.93
N VAL A 146 19.98 -12.34 9.12
CA VAL A 146 20.09 -11.53 10.36
C VAL A 146 20.58 -12.32 11.58
N ARG A 147 21.05 -13.55 11.40
CA ARG A 147 21.52 -14.42 12.50
C ARG A 147 22.52 -13.73 13.43
N ASP A 148 23.49 -13.00 12.88
CA ASP A 148 24.53 -12.33 13.67
C ASP A 148 24.05 -11.06 14.39
N LEU A 149 22.82 -10.61 14.11
CA LEU A 149 22.26 -9.37 14.64
C LEU A 149 21.25 -9.62 15.78
N VAL A 150 20.82 -10.86 16.02
CA VAL A 150 19.75 -11.17 16.98
C VAL A 150 20.11 -10.80 18.44
N SER A 151 21.40 -10.75 18.76
CA SER A 151 21.92 -10.36 20.06
C SER A 151 22.15 -8.85 20.22
N GLN A 152 21.95 -8.06 19.16
CA GLN A 152 22.10 -6.61 19.21
C GLN A 152 20.81 -5.93 19.70
N PRO A 153 20.91 -4.88 20.53
CA PRO A 153 19.77 -4.04 20.89
C PRO A 153 19.02 -3.53 19.66
N VAL A 154 17.68 -3.60 19.68
CA VAL A 154 16.85 -3.22 18.52
C VAL A 154 17.09 -1.78 18.07
N ARG A 155 17.39 -0.86 19.00
CA ARG A 155 17.73 0.53 18.70
C ARG A 155 19.00 0.75 17.89
N GLU A 156 19.89 -0.24 17.83
CA GLU A 156 21.16 -0.18 17.09
C GLU A 156 21.00 -0.72 15.66
N LEU A 157 19.88 -1.38 15.36
CA LEU A 157 19.57 -1.90 14.03
C LEU A 157 19.13 -0.79 13.08
N SER A 158 19.51 -0.91 11.81
CA SER A 158 18.90 -0.12 10.74
C SER A 158 17.41 -0.41 10.62
N LEU A 159 16.66 0.48 9.95
CA LEU A 159 15.23 0.28 9.72
C LEU A 159 14.92 -1.04 8.98
N GLY A 160 15.73 -1.39 7.99
CA GLY A 160 15.59 -2.64 7.23
C GLY A 160 15.89 -3.88 8.06
N GLU A 161 16.96 -3.87 8.86
CA GLU A 161 17.26 -4.97 9.81
C GLU A 161 16.17 -5.13 10.85
N ARG A 162 15.69 -4.01 11.41
CA ARG A 162 14.58 -4.02 12.35
C ARG A 162 13.34 -4.63 11.71
N MET A 163 12.95 -4.21 10.51
CA MET A 163 11.80 -4.77 9.81
C MET A 163 11.92 -6.29 9.60
N ARG A 164 13.11 -6.78 9.27
CA ARG A 164 13.37 -8.22 9.18
C ARG A 164 13.17 -8.92 10.53
N MET A 165 13.68 -8.36 11.63
CA MET A 165 13.41 -8.89 12.98
C MET A 165 11.92 -8.85 13.35
N GLU A 166 11.19 -7.81 12.91
CA GLU A 166 9.75 -7.70 13.11
C GLU A 166 8.98 -8.83 12.39
N LEU A 167 9.38 -9.15 11.16
CA LEU A 167 8.84 -10.29 10.42
C LEU A 167 9.14 -11.62 11.12
N ILE A 168 10.36 -11.81 11.65
CA ILE A 168 10.71 -13.01 12.42
C ILE A 168 9.75 -13.16 13.60
N ALA A 169 9.63 -12.15 14.45
CA ALA A 169 8.76 -12.19 15.62
C ALA A 169 7.30 -12.48 15.26
N ALA A 170 6.82 -11.95 14.13
CA ALA A 170 5.48 -12.19 13.63
C ALA A 170 5.25 -13.61 13.08
N LEU A 171 6.30 -14.32 12.66
CA LEU A 171 6.20 -15.63 12.01
C LEU A 171 6.59 -16.80 12.92
N LEU A 172 7.20 -16.54 14.08
CA LEU A 172 7.62 -17.57 15.04
C LEU A 172 6.49 -18.53 15.41
N HIS A 173 5.27 -18.03 15.62
CA HIS A 173 4.12 -18.84 16.02
C HIS A 173 3.30 -19.42 14.87
N SER A 174 3.79 -19.38 13.63
CA SER A 174 3.15 -20.07 12.51
C SER A 174 1.77 -19.55 12.10
N PRO A 175 1.56 -18.24 11.93
CA PRO A 175 0.24 -17.72 11.58
C PRO A 175 -0.24 -18.28 10.21
N ASP A 176 -1.55 -18.47 10.07
CA ASP A 176 -2.21 -18.80 8.80
C ASP A 176 -2.49 -17.53 7.96
N VAL A 177 -2.59 -16.37 8.63
CA VAL A 177 -2.81 -15.05 8.02
C VAL A 177 -1.77 -14.05 8.50
N LEU A 178 -1.07 -13.40 7.56
CA LEU A 178 -0.13 -12.32 7.82
C LEU A 178 -0.68 -11.00 7.27
N LEU A 179 -0.94 -10.06 8.16
CA LEU A 179 -1.37 -8.70 7.82
C LEU A 179 -0.15 -7.77 7.91
N LEU A 180 0.18 -7.08 6.83
CA LEU A 180 1.33 -6.18 6.74
C LEU A 180 0.86 -4.77 6.41
N ASP A 181 1.05 -3.83 7.32
CA ASP A 181 0.74 -2.43 7.08
C ASP A 181 2.02 -1.67 6.70
N GLU A 182 2.18 -1.38 5.41
CA GLU A 182 3.33 -0.66 4.83
C GLU A 182 4.68 -1.29 5.23
N PRO A 183 4.94 -2.59 4.92
CA PRO A 183 6.10 -3.33 5.43
C PRO A 183 7.45 -2.82 4.89
N THR A 184 7.44 -2.07 3.79
CA THR A 184 8.62 -1.58 3.06
C THR A 184 8.84 -0.07 3.23
N ILE A 185 8.00 0.61 4.02
CA ILE A 185 8.06 2.06 4.16
C ILE A 185 9.39 2.54 4.78
N GLY A 186 10.08 3.44 4.07
CA GLY A 186 11.33 4.04 4.52
C GLY A 186 12.55 3.13 4.44
N LEU A 187 12.40 1.89 3.95
CA LEU A 187 13.52 1.00 3.69
C LEU A 187 14.31 1.48 2.46
N ASP A 188 15.61 1.20 2.45
CA ASP A 188 16.41 1.33 1.23
C ASP A 188 16.04 0.23 0.21
N VAL A 189 16.43 0.43 -1.05
CA VAL A 189 16.09 -0.47 -2.17
C VAL A 189 16.57 -1.91 -1.95
N VAL A 190 17.72 -2.11 -1.30
CA VAL A 190 18.28 -3.46 -1.08
C VAL A 190 17.47 -4.16 0.01
N SER A 191 17.22 -3.48 1.13
CA SER A 191 16.38 -4.02 2.21
C SER A 191 14.95 -4.32 1.75
N GLN A 192 14.37 -3.45 0.94
CA GLN A 192 13.04 -3.63 0.35
C GLN A 192 12.97 -4.90 -0.50
N ARG A 193 13.93 -5.11 -1.42
CA ARG A 193 13.99 -6.33 -2.24
C ARG A 193 14.12 -7.60 -1.40
N ARG A 194 14.99 -7.59 -0.39
CA ARG A 194 15.15 -8.73 0.52
C ARG A 194 13.85 -9.10 1.23
N VAL A 195 13.11 -8.10 1.72
CA VAL A 195 11.79 -8.32 2.33
C VAL A 195 10.81 -8.88 1.31
N GLN A 196 10.79 -8.36 0.08
CA GLN A 196 9.91 -8.87 -0.98
C GLN A 196 10.20 -10.34 -1.32
N GLU A 197 11.47 -10.66 -1.58
CA GLU A 197 11.94 -12.02 -1.90
C GLU A 197 11.59 -12.99 -0.78
N PHE A 198 11.82 -12.58 0.47
CA PHE A 198 11.44 -13.36 1.64
C PHE A 198 9.93 -13.63 1.70
N LEU A 199 9.09 -12.58 1.59
CA LEU A 199 7.64 -12.73 1.68
C LEU A 199 7.09 -13.64 0.58
N LYS A 200 7.60 -13.48 -0.66
CA LYS A 200 7.21 -14.31 -1.80
C LYS A 200 7.62 -15.77 -1.62
N HIS A 201 8.86 -16.01 -1.20
CA HIS A 201 9.35 -17.36 -0.92
C HIS A 201 8.55 -18.01 0.22
N TYR A 202 8.38 -17.31 1.34
CA TYR A 202 7.69 -17.82 2.51
C TYR A 202 6.21 -18.12 2.22
N GLN A 203 5.52 -17.25 1.49
CA GLN A 203 4.13 -17.49 1.07
C GLN A 203 4.02 -18.71 0.16
N THR A 204 4.97 -18.90 -0.76
CA THR A 204 4.95 -20.06 -1.67
C THR A 204 5.14 -21.37 -0.92
N GLU A 205 6.13 -21.42 -0.02
CA GLU A 205 6.48 -22.63 0.74
C GLU A 205 5.44 -22.97 1.82
N GLN A 206 4.95 -21.97 2.56
CA GLN A 206 4.06 -22.18 3.70
C GLN A 206 2.58 -22.04 3.34
N ARG A 207 2.25 -21.57 2.14
CA ARG A 207 0.88 -21.26 1.69
C ARG A 207 0.13 -20.36 2.67
N ILE A 208 0.84 -19.44 3.33
CA ILE A 208 0.25 -18.46 4.24
C ILE A 208 -0.57 -17.43 3.45
N THR A 209 -1.70 -16.99 4.01
CA THR A 209 -2.48 -15.90 3.39
C THR A 209 -1.88 -14.56 3.78
N VAL A 210 -1.55 -13.71 2.82
CA VAL A 210 -0.89 -12.42 3.08
C VAL A 210 -1.77 -11.27 2.59
N VAL A 211 -2.03 -10.30 3.46
CA VAL A 211 -2.66 -9.03 3.09
C VAL A 211 -1.69 -7.92 3.41
N LEU A 212 -1.24 -7.19 2.40
CA LEU A 212 -0.30 -6.09 2.60
C LEU A 212 -0.87 -4.76 2.12
N THR A 213 -0.57 -3.67 2.81
CA THR A 213 -0.82 -2.32 2.31
C THR A 213 0.48 -1.78 1.75
N SER A 214 0.39 -1.08 0.62
CA SER A 214 1.52 -0.35 0.08
C SER A 214 1.02 0.89 -0.66
N HIS A 215 1.88 1.89 -0.76
CA HIS A 215 1.75 3.02 -1.68
C HIS A 215 2.85 3.01 -2.75
N TYR A 216 3.76 2.03 -2.73
CA TYR A 216 4.79 1.83 -3.75
C TYR A 216 4.37 0.75 -4.74
N MET A 217 4.22 1.13 -6.00
CA MET A 217 3.69 0.19 -7.00
C MET A 217 4.62 -0.98 -7.28
N LYS A 218 5.91 -0.71 -7.31
CA LYS A 218 6.94 -1.73 -7.52
C LYS A 218 6.90 -2.84 -6.48
N ASP A 219 6.47 -2.54 -5.24
CA ASP A 219 6.25 -3.57 -4.22
C ASP A 219 5.13 -4.50 -4.61
N VAL A 220 4.02 -3.91 -5.05
CA VAL A 220 2.82 -4.64 -5.40
C VAL A 220 3.03 -5.48 -6.65
N GLU A 221 3.68 -4.93 -7.68
CA GLU A 221 4.06 -5.66 -8.89
C GLU A 221 4.98 -6.85 -8.60
N ALA A 222 5.91 -6.71 -7.65
CA ALA A 222 6.84 -7.79 -7.29
C ALA A 222 6.19 -8.92 -6.49
N LEU A 223 5.22 -8.57 -5.63
CA LEU A 223 4.67 -9.45 -4.59
C LEU A 223 3.31 -10.05 -4.96
N CYS A 224 2.41 -9.29 -5.59
CA CYS A 224 1.00 -9.63 -5.64
C CYS A 224 0.48 -9.71 -7.08
N GLU A 225 -0.31 -10.75 -7.35
CA GLU A 225 -1.02 -10.89 -8.62
C GLU A 225 -2.39 -10.20 -8.59
N ARG A 226 -3.00 -10.07 -7.40
CA ARG A 226 -4.28 -9.41 -7.16
C ARG A 226 -4.10 -8.17 -6.30
N THR A 227 -4.86 -7.12 -6.62
CA THR A 227 -4.89 -5.89 -5.82
C THR A 227 -6.30 -5.43 -5.53
N VAL A 228 -6.45 -4.79 -4.37
CA VAL A 228 -7.66 -4.10 -3.94
C VAL A 228 -7.33 -2.61 -3.88
N ILE A 229 -7.87 -1.83 -4.81
CA ILE A 229 -7.72 -0.37 -4.82
C ILE A 229 -8.83 0.23 -3.96
N ILE A 230 -8.45 1.00 -2.95
CA ILE A 230 -9.35 1.71 -2.06
C ILE A 230 -9.14 3.22 -2.20
N ASN A 231 -10.25 3.96 -2.30
CA ASN A 231 -10.28 5.41 -2.21
C ASN A 231 -11.45 5.86 -1.33
N ASP A 232 -11.23 6.85 -0.47
CA ASP A 232 -12.24 7.39 0.46
C ASP A 232 -13.06 6.34 1.25
N GLY A 233 -12.41 5.23 1.61
CA GLY A 233 -13.02 4.15 2.38
C GLY A 233 -13.80 3.13 1.54
N GLU A 234 -13.88 3.30 0.23
CA GLU A 234 -14.59 2.41 -0.71
C GLU A 234 -13.62 1.62 -1.60
N ILE A 235 -13.99 0.40 -1.98
CA ILE A 235 -13.26 -0.39 -2.97
C ILE A 235 -13.61 0.11 -4.37
N LYS A 236 -12.61 0.59 -5.12
CA LYS A 236 -12.73 1.03 -6.52
C LYS A 236 -12.36 -0.07 -7.51
N HIS A 237 -11.52 -1.01 -7.09
CA HIS A 237 -11.17 -2.20 -7.87
C HIS A 237 -10.78 -3.34 -6.92
N ASP A 238 -11.20 -4.55 -7.26
CA ASP A 238 -10.75 -5.79 -6.63
C ASP A 238 -10.55 -6.81 -7.74
N GLY A 239 -9.30 -7.16 -8.04
CA GLY A 239 -8.99 -8.03 -9.16
C GLY A 239 -7.49 -8.13 -9.47
N PRO A 240 -7.15 -8.87 -10.54
CA PRO A 240 -5.77 -9.01 -10.99
C PRO A 240 -5.13 -7.66 -11.33
N LEU A 241 -3.89 -7.46 -10.90
CA LEU A 241 -3.10 -6.26 -11.22
C LEU A 241 -2.97 -6.05 -12.74
N ALA A 242 -2.88 -7.15 -13.48
CA ALA A 242 -2.81 -7.14 -14.94
C ALA A 242 -4.01 -6.45 -15.59
N GLU A 243 -5.21 -6.52 -15.01
CA GLU A 243 -6.39 -5.84 -15.56
C GLU A 243 -6.27 -4.33 -15.49
N ILE A 244 -5.66 -3.80 -14.42
CA ILE A 244 -5.37 -2.37 -14.28
C ILE A 244 -4.31 -1.97 -15.30
N VAL A 245 -3.23 -2.75 -15.41
CA VAL A 245 -2.16 -2.47 -16.38
C VAL A 245 -2.73 -2.45 -17.81
N ASP A 246 -3.51 -3.46 -18.19
CA ASP A 246 -4.07 -3.61 -19.53
C ASP A 246 -5.01 -2.47 -19.90
N ARG A 247 -5.92 -2.09 -18.98
CA ARG A 247 -6.88 -0.98 -19.18
C ARG A 247 -6.20 0.35 -19.51
N PHE A 248 -4.97 0.55 -19.06
CA PHE A 248 -4.24 1.80 -19.26
C PHE A 248 -2.99 1.66 -20.16
N SER A 249 -2.74 0.46 -20.69
CA SER A 249 -1.61 0.14 -21.59
C SER A 249 -1.80 0.61 -23.05
N HIS A 250 -2.94 1.23 -23.38
CA HIS A 250 -3.28 1.64 -24.75
C HIS A 250 -2.30 2.65 -25.36
N HIS A 251 -1.51 3.32 -24.53
CA HIS A 251 -0.52 4.31 -24.93
C HIS A 251 0.85 3.99 -24.32
N LYS A 252 1.91 4.37 -25.03
CA LYS A 252 3.30 4.35 -24.58
C LYS A 252 3.78 5.79 -24.41
N ILE A 253 4.76 5.98 -23.53
CA ILE A 253 5.53 7.21 -23.45
C ILE A 253 6.81 7.02 -24.26
N VAL A 254 7.00 7.86 -25.27
CA VAL A 254 8.23 7.91 -26.07
C VAL A 254 9.00 9.16 -25.65
N GLU A 255 10.14 8.94 -25.02
CA GLU A 255 11.10 9.99 -24.66
C GLU A 255 12.13 10.12 -25.79
N LEU A 256 12.31 11.35 -26.27
CA LEU A 256 13.22 11.72 -27.35
C LEU A 256 14.23 12.72 -26.81
N GLN A 257 15.51 12.53 -27.10
CA GLN A 257 16.57 13.50 -26.86
C GLN A 257 17.10 14.00 -28.20
N PHE A 258 16.94 15.28 -28.50
CA PHE A 258 17.37 15.86 -29.77
C PHE A 258 18.83 16.32 -29.75
N THR A 259 19.47 16.31 -30.92
CA THR A 259 20.79 16.90 -31.10
C THR A 259 20.68 18.43 -31.04
N GLY A 260 21.27 19.05 -30.01
CA GLY A 260 21.26 20.51 -29.81
C GLY A 260 20.52 20.94 -28.55
N ALA A 261 20.39 22.25 -28.32
CA ALA A 261 19.75 22.79 -27.11
C ALA A 261 18.25 23.12 -27.27
N GLU A 262 17.72 23.02 -28.49
CA GLU A 262 16.35 23.43 -28.82
C GLU A 262 15.50 22.24 -29.25
N ILE A 263 14.21 22.32 -28.93
CA ILE A 263 13.23 21.31 -29.33
C ILE A 263 12.66 21.69 -30.69
N PRO A 264 12.70 20.80 -31.70
CA PRO A 264 12.11 21.06 -33.00
C PRO A 264 10.59 21.29 -32.92
N ALA A 265 10.07 22.17 -33.78
CA ALA A 265 8.64 22.40 -33.89
C ALA A 265 7.91 21.21 -34.58
N GLY A 266 6.60 21.11 -34.36
CA GLY A 266 5.74 20.15 -35.05
C GLY A 266 5.75 18.73 -34.50
N LEU A 267 6.16 18.53 -33.24
CA LEU A 267 6.14 17.21 -32.59
C LEU A 267 4.72 16.72 -32.24
N GLU A 268 3.77 17.63 -32.11
CA GLU A 268 2.36 17.36 -31.77
C GLU A 268 1.65 16.47 -32.80
N ARG A 269 2.14 16.40 -34.04
CA ARG A 269 1.58 15.52 -35.09
C ARG A 269 1.88 14.04 -34.84
N PHE A 270 2.89 13.74 -34.02
CA PHE A 270 3.32 12.39 -33.71
C PHE A 270 2.68 11.85 -32.42
N GLY A 271 2.03 12.69 -31.63
CA GLY A 271 1.39 12.27 -30.38
C GLY A 271 1.11 13.44 -29.46
N THR A 272 0.51 13.14 -28.30
CA THR A 272 0.22 14.15 -27.29
C THR A 272 1.48 14.50 -26.52
N LEU A 273 1.86 15.78 -26.48
CA LEU A 273 3.00 16.26 -25.70
C LEU A 273 2.69 16.14 -24.20
N VAL A 274 3.48 15.33 -23.49
CA VAL A 274 3.34 15.12 -22.03
C VAL A 274 4.29 16.01 -21.26
N GLU A 275 5.54 16.09 -21.71
CA GLU A 275 6.58 16.88 -21.07
C GLU A 275 7.55 17.42 -22.12
N SER A 276 7.96 18.67 -21.95
CA SER A 276 8.90 19.36 -22.85
C SER A 276 9.95 20.08 -22.00
N ARG A 277 11.18 19.57 -22.00
CA ARG A 277 12.34 20.13 -21.28
C ARG A 277 13.58 20.02 -22.16
N PRO A 278 13.97 21.07 -22.90
CA PRO A 278 15.07 20.97 -23.85
C PRO A 278 16.35 20.38 -23.23
N PRO A 279 17.02 19.43 -23.90
CA PRO A 279 16.75 18.91 -25.24
C PRO A 279 15.82 17.67 -25.29
N ARG A 280 15.09 17.38 -24.21
CA ARG A 280 14.23 16.19 -24.07
C ARG A 280 12.75 16.49 -24.20
N VAL A 281 12.03 15.57 -24.84
CA VAL A 281 10.57 15.61 -25.00
C VAL A 281 9.98 14.24 -24.71
N LYS A 282 8.82 14.22 -24.06
CA LYS A 282 8.00 13.01 -23.92
C LYS A 282 6.69 13.16 -24.69
N LEU A 283 6.42 12.19 -25.56
CA LEU A 283 5.19 12.07 -26.32
C LEU A 283 4.40 10.85 -25.86
N LYS A 284 3.09 11.03 -25.65
CA LYS A 284 2.13 9.93 -25.47
C LYS A 284 1.63 9.49 -26.83
N ILE A 285 1.90 8.23 -27.18
CA ILE A 285 1.60 7.65 -28.49
C ILE A 285 0.79 6.38 -28.31
N ALA A 286 -0.23 6.15 -29.14
CA ALA A 286 -0.99 4.91 -29.10
C ALA A 286 -0.06 3.72 -29.39
N ARG A 287 -0.12 2.67 -28.56
CA ARG A 287 0.83 1.55 -28.57
C ARG A 287 1.03 0.93 -29.96
N HIS A 288 -0.06 0.81 -30.74
CA HIS A 288 -0.02 0.22 -32.09
C HIS A 288 0.63 1.12 -33.15
N GLN A 289 0.69 2.44 -32.93
CA GLN A 289 1.27 3.41 -33.85
C GLN A 289 2.76 3.69 -33.57
N VAL A 290 3.27 3.22 -32.42
CA VAL A 290 4.65 3.48 -31.98
C VAL A 290 5.70 3.15 -33.05
N PRO A 291 5.68 1.99 -33.74
CA PRO A 291 6.69 1.67 -34.75
C PRO A 291 6.69 2.63 -35.94
N GLU A 292 5.51 3.00 -36.43
CA GLU A 292 5.34 3.89 -37.58
C GLU A 292 5.81 5.32 -37.24
N ILE A 293 5.37 5.83 -36.09
CA ILE A 293 5.73 7.17 -35.62
C ILE A 293 7.22 7.28 -35.30
N LEU A 294 7.82 6.28 -34.65
CA LEU A 294 9.26 6.28 -34.38
C LEU A 294 10.08 6.32 -35.66
N SER A 295 9.67 5.55 -36.69
CA SER A 295 10.33 5.57 -37.98
C SER A 295 10.27 6.96 -38.63
N ALA A 296 9.13 7.65 -38.53
CA ALA A 296 8.98 9.01 -39.04
C ALA A 296 9.86 10.00 -38.24
N LEU A 297 9.82 9.94 -36.91
CA LEU A 297 10.61 10.80 -36.02
C LEU A 297 12.12 10.70 -36.29
N LEU A 298 12.65 9.47 -36.40
CA LEU A 298 14.06 9.22 -36.68
C LEU A 298 14.50 9.64 -38.09
N SER A 299 13.55 9.77 -39.02
CA SER A 299 13.83 10.24 -40.39
C SER A 299 13.76 11.75 -40.54
N GLU A 300 12.89 12.41 -39.77
CA GLU A 300 12.62 13.85 -39.89
C GLU A 300 13.48 14.70 -38.94
N TYR A 301 14.00 14.12 -37.85
CA TYR A 301 14.75 14.84 -36.83
C TYR A 301 16.07 14.15 -36.46
N GLU A 302 17.07 14.96 -36.12
CA GLU A 302 18.31 14.47 -35.53
C GLU A 302 18.08 14.17 -34.04
N ILE A 303 17.92 12.88 -33.73
CA ILE A 303 17.67 12.39 -32.38
C ILE A 303 18.92 11.65 -31.90
N GLU A 304 19.42 12.04 -30.73
CA GLU A 304 20.57 11.45 -30.06
C GLU A 304 20.20 10.18 -29.29
N ASP A 305 19.04 10.18 -28.63
CA ASP A 305 18.55 9.05 -27.84
C ASP A 305 17.02 8.92 -27.90
N VAL A 306 16.54 7.67 -27.83
CA VAL A 306 15.11 7.31 -27.83
C VAL A 306 14.85 6.24 -26.79
N SER A 307 13.85 6.48 -25.95
CA SER A 307 13.37 5.52 -24.96
C SER A 307 11.86 5.35 -25.08
N VAL A 308 11.41 4.09 -25.24
CA VAL A 308 9.99 3.74 -25.29
C VAL A 308 9.63 3.01 -24.01
N GLN A 309 8.74 3.60 -23.22
CA GLN A 309 8.35 3.09 -21.91
C GLN A 309 6.85 2.88 -21.83
N ASP A 310 6.43 1.89 -21.05
CA ASP A 310 5.06 1.85 -20.56
C ASP A 310 4.82 3.04 -19.62
N ARG A 311 3.57 3.48 -19.51
CA ARG A 311 3.22 4.50 -18.53
C ARG A 311 3.43 3.93 -17.12
N PRO A 312 4.03 4.68 -16.19
CA PRO A 312 4.16 4.25 -14.80
C PRO A 312 2.79 3.94 -14.21
N LEU A 313 2.66 2.78 -13.56
CA LEU A 313 1.39 2.34 -12.98
C LEU A 313 0.95 3.26 -11.83
N GLU A 314 1.88 3.97 -11.19
CA GLU A 314 1.57 5.04 -10.23
C GLU A 314 0.72 6.16 -10.84
N GLU A 315 0.99 6.58 -12.08
CA GLU A 315 0.21 7.62 -12.76
C GLU A 315 -1.18 7.12 -13.15
N VAL A 316 -1.27 5.86 -13.55
CA VAL A 316 -2.53 5.20 -13.90
C VAL A 316 -3.46 5.18 -12.69
N ILE A 317 -2.92 4.76 -11.54
CA ILE A 317 -3.69 4.71 -10.31
C ILE A 317 -4.02 6.11 -9.78
N ALA A 318 -3.10 7.08 -9.91
CA ALA A 318 -3.38 8.48 -9.58
C ALA A 318 -4.56 9.03 -10.41
N GLU A 319 -4.63 8.72 -11.70
CA GLU A 319 -5.75 9.11 -12.56
C GLU A 319 -7.06 8.45 -12.13
N MET A 320 -7.04 7.19 -11.68
CA MET A 320 -8.23 6.54 -11.11
C MET A 320 -8.75 7.23 -9.84
N PHE A 321 -7.85 7.84 -9.04
CA PHE A 321 -8.27 8.63 -7.88
C PHE A 321 -8.73 10.04 -8.26
N SER A 322 -8.12 10.65 -9.29
CA SER A 322 -8.47 12.01 -9.73
C SER A 322 -9.70 12.07 -10.64
N SER A 323 -10.04 10.99 -11.37
CA SER A 323 -11.27 10.93 -12.16
C SER A 323 -12.54 10.92 -11.32
N ASP A 324 -12.41 10.56 -10.04
CA ASP A 324 -13.48 10.69 -9.04
C ASP A 324 -13.57 12.13 -8.48
N ASP A 325 -12.52 12.94 -8.67
CA ASP A 325 -12.41 14.34 -8.23
C ASP A 325 -12.58 15.33 -9.42
N SER A 326 -13.80 15.49 -9.98
CA SER A 326 -14.32 16.77 -10.56
C SER A 326 -15.68 16.63 -11.29
N PRO A 327 -16.59 17.65 -11.31
CA PRO A 327 -16.64 18.92 -10.56
C PRO A 327 -18.06 19.24 -10.01
N GLU A 328 -18.40 18.83 -8.79
CA GLU A 328 -19.54 19.44 -8.06
C GLU A 328 -19.08 20.44 -6.98
N ALA A 329 -17.80 20.45 -6.62
CA ALA A 329 -17.26 21.32 -5.57
C ALA A 329 -16.92 22.76 -6.02
N ASP A 330 -16.78 23.02 -7.33
CA ASP A 330 -16.44 24.36 -7.85
C ASP A 330 -17.66 25.18 -8.28
N VAL A 331 -18.82 24.56 -8.51
CA VAL A 331 -20.05 25.29 -8.85
C VAL A 331 -20.59 26.03 -7.64
N GLU A 332 -20.50 25.43 -6.44
CA GLU A 332 -20.98 26.07 -5.20
C GLU A 332 -20.08 27.23 -4.73
N GLN A 333 -18.79 27.24 -5.09
CA GLN A 333 -17.89 28.36 -4.80
C GLN A 333 -18.01 29.51 -5.83
N LEU A 334 -18.33 29.20 -7.09
CA LEU A 334 -18.60 30.21 -8.12
C LEU A 334 -20.00 30.84 -7.99
N GLU A 335 -21.01 30.10 -7.52
CA GLU A 335 -22.34 30.64 -7.24
C GLU A 335 -22.38 31.53 -5.98
N ASN A 336 -21.66 31.15 -4.92
CA ASN A 336 -21.54 31.98 -3.71
C ASN A 336 -20.72 33.26 -3.94
N ALA A 337 -19.80 33.27 -4.91
CA ALA A 337 -19.08 34.49 -5.29
C ALA A 337 -19.96 35.45 -6.13
N ARG A 338 -21.01 34.96 -6.82
CA ARG A 338 -21.94 35.81 -7.57
C ARG A 338 -23.02 36.46 -6.69
N HIS A 339 -23.42 35.85 -5.58
CA HIS A 339 -24.39 36.44 -4.65
C HIS A 339 -23.81 37.40 -3.60
N ALA A 340 -22.49 37.61 -3.59
CA ALA A 340 -21.83 38.58 -2.71
C ALA A 340 -21.63 39.97 -3.34
N THR A 341 -22.17 40.21 -4.55
CA THR A 341 -21.95 41.45 -5.31
C THR A 341 -23.22 42.14 -5.83
N ASP A 342 -24.41 41.77 -5.33
CA ASP A 342 -25.66 42.52 -5.55
C ASP A 342 -26.26 43.06 -4.24
#